data_AF-A0A440B0I2-F1
#
_entry.id   AF-A0A440B0I2-F1
#
_cell.length_a   1.000
_cell.length_b   1.000
_cell.length_c   1.000
_cell.angle_alpha   90.00
_cell.angle_beta   90.00
_cell.angle_gamma   90.00
#
_symmetry.space_group_name_H-M   'P 1'
#
loop_
_entity.id
_entity.type
_entity.pdbx_description
1 polymer ?
#
loop_
_entity_poly.entity_id
_entity_poly.type
_entity_poly.pdbx_seq_one_letter_code
_entity_poly.pdbx_strand_id
1 'polypeptide(L)'
;MDFSGAVSLLGRSSTDTEVQALMSRLAILRQPEVVLDENDGSVLNAQDWLLNKKLGVELGFEARAHLLGQEIEDPKNEPMLLTQIYFYCERYDVGPYQGSLPAGLVASDSRISARDRLAAYESTRRSYTRDTWELPQFQLIIGYANGGTNIGFVSCQLRPPPMPADYDDAALIPSTPNIMAALGKKLSDPGLRLMFSPLRLEQNLEADDGGLVGRFDKHLGLFLHFRYMEGGRDLALTHVLFYREYEADGARWPGTLPNGLHFDDSPEVVFRKIPAEPIKHYDEEFTGEATWKFPEYTLQVLYSTMRNNILRVQVSAPVVLPIA
;
A
#
# COMPACT_ATOMS: atom_id res chain seq x y z
N MET A 1 30.10 -0.44 13.65
CA MET A 1 29.16 -1.15 14.55
C MET A 1 28.15 -1.85 13.67
N ASP A 2 27.87 -3.13 13.91
CA ASP A 2 26.90 -3.89 13.11
C ASP A 2 25.51 -3.86 13.76
N PHE A 3 24.49 -3.64 12.92
CA PHE A 3 23.08 -3.49 13.25
C PHE A 3 22.20 -4.34 12.31
N SER A 4 22.77 -5.10 11.36
CA SER A 4 22.00 -5.99 10.48
C SER A 4 21.11 -6.97 11.25
N GLY A 5 21.59 -7.48 12.38
CA GLY A 5 20.82 -8.37 13.26
C GLY A 5 19.60 -7.70 13.93
N ALA A 6 19.49 -6.37 13.90
CA ALA A 6 18.35 -5.66 14.48
C ALA A 6 17.02 -5.98 13.77
N VAL A 7 17.06 -6.49 12.53
CA VAL A 7 15.84 -6.90 11.80
C VAL A 7 15.04 -7.98 12.53
N SER A 8 15.67 -8.78 13.41
CA SER A 8 14.94 -9.77 14.23
C SER A 8 14.10 -9.14 15.35
N LEU A 9 14.20 -7.83 15.55
CA LEU A 9 13.42 -7.08 16.52
C LEU A 9 12.15 -6.44 15.92
N LEU A 10 11.95 -6.56 14.60
CA LEU A 10 10.74 -6.08 13.94
C LEU A 10 9.49 -6.72 14.59
N GLY A 11 8.47 -5.91 14.84
CA GLY A 11 7.22 -6.27 15.52
C GLY A 11 7.28 -6.21 17.05
N ARG A 12 8.44 -5.96 17.65
CA ARG A 12 8.54 -5.81 19.11
C ARG A 12 8.18 -4.39 19.57
N SER A 13 7.65 -4.29 20.78
CA SER A 13 7.36 -3.02 21.44
C SER A 13 8.62 -2.17 21.59
N SER A 14 8.49 -0.85 21.46
CA SER A 14 9.55 0.10 21.78
C SER A 14 10.09 -0.14 23.18
N THR A 15 9.23 -0.47 24.15
CA THR A 15 9.59 -0.76 25.55
C THR A 15 10.25 -2.12 25.78
N ASP A 16 10.39 -2.97 24.76
CA ASP A 16 11.13 -4.24 24.84
C ASP A 16 12.61 -3.98 25.17
N THR A 17 13.20 -4.82 26.02
CA THR A 17 14.57 -4.61 26.51
C THR A 17 15.60 -4.67 25.37
N GLU A 18 15.41 -5.51 24.36
CA GLU A 18 16.32 -5.59 23.21
C GLU A 18 16.16 -4.39 22.27
N VAL A 19 14.94 -3.86 22.13
CA VAL A 19 14.68 -2.63 21.34
C VAL A 19 15.27 -1.40 22.04
N GLN A 20 15.10 -1.28 23.36
CA GLN A 20 15.74 -0.20 24.14
C GLN A 20 17.26 -0.28 24.09
N ALA A 21 17.84 -1.49 24.11
CA ALA A 21 19.27 -1.68 23.95
C ALA A 21 19.75 -1.25 22.54
N LEU A 22 18.98 -1.54 21.49
CA LEU A 22 19.27 -1.07 20.13
C LEU A 22 19.24 0.47 20.06
N MET A 23 18.17 1.10 20.57
CA MET A 23 18.03 2.57 20.58
C MET A 23 19.19 3.23 21.34
N SER A 24 19.56 2.68 22.49
CA SER A 24 20.70 3.14 23.28
C SER A 24 22.03 3.04 22.51
N ARG A 25 22.28 1.93 21.80
CA ARG A 25 23.46 1.76 20.95
C ARG A 25 23.48 2.72 19.76
N LEU A 26 22.31 3.12 19.27
CA LEU A 26 22.12 4.15 18.26
C LEU A 26 22.12 5.57 18.85
N ALA A 27 22.37 5.75 20.16
CA ALA A 27 22.32 7.04 20.85
C ALA A 27 20.99 7.80 20.63
N ILE A 28 19.89 7.06 20.47
CA ILE A 28 18.53 7.59 20.37
C ILE A 28 17.97 7.66 21.79
N LEU A 29 17.73 8.88 22.28
CA LEU A 29 17.27 9.13 23.66
C LEU A 29 15.75 9.32 23.76
N ARG A 30 15.11 9.75 22.66
CA ARG A 30 13.66 9.98 22.60
C ARG A 30 12.95 8.65 22.41
N GLN A 31 11.83 8.47 23.12
CA GLN A 31 10.92 7.35 22.88
C GLN A 31 10.00 7.66 21.69
N PRO A 32 9.67 6.66 20.86
CA PRO A 32 8.66 6.86 19.82
C PRO A 32 7.28 7.03 20.46
N GLU A 33 6.44 7.87 19.86
CA GLU A 33 5.11 8.18 20.37
C GLU A 33 4.10 8.47 19.24
N VAL A 34 2.81 8.32 19.53
CA VAL A 34 1.74 8.77 18.63
C VAL A 34 1.69 10.30 18.66
N VAL A 35 1.72 10.93 17.49
CA VAL A 35 1.62 12.38 17.37
C VAL A 35 0.15 12.78 17.38
N LEU A 36 -0.20 13.73 18.25
CA LEU A 36 -1.56 14.24 18.41
C LEU A 36 -1.71 15.64 17.83
N ASP A 37 -2.90 15.94 17.30
CA ASP A 37 -3.28 17.31 16.97
C ASP A 37 -3.46 18.11 18.28
N GLU A 38 -2.80 19.27 18.35
CA GLU A 38 -2.82 20.11 19.55
C GLU A 38 -4.20 20.72 19.85
N ASN A 39 -5.08 20.83 18.84
CA ASN A 39 -6.37 21.50 18.95
C ASN A 39 -7.46 20.60 19.55
N ASP A 40 -7.55 19.36 19.08
CA ASP A 40 -8.62 18.42 19.46
C ASP A 40 -8.12 17.11 20.08
N GLY A 41 -6.79 16.89 20.12
CA GLY A 41 -6.20 15.68 20.67
C GLY A 41 -6.40 14.43 19.82
N SER A 42 -6.88 14.57 18.58
CA SER A 42 -6.99 13.48 17.62
C SER A 42 -5.62 12.99 17.16
N VAL A 43 -5.54 11.76 16.66
CA VAL A 43 -4.28 11.20 16.15
C VAL A 43 -3.92 11.90 14.83
N LEU A 44 -2.83 12.66 14.85
CA LEU A 44 -2.27 13.29 13.66
C LEU A 44 -1.36 12.32 12.89
N ASN A 45 -0.56 11.54 13.60
CA ASN A 45 0.31 10.52 13.00
C ASN A 45 0.50 9.33 13.93
N ALA A 46 0.14 8.14 13.46
CA ALA A 46 0.32 6.87 14.16
C ALA A 46 1.72 6.26 13.98
N GLN A 47 2.57 6.91 13.19
CA GLN A 47 3.94 6.49 12.92
C GLN A 47 4.95 7.52 13.41
N ASP A 48 6.12 7.04 13.82
CA ASP A 48 7.21 7.88 14.30
C ASP A 48 8.57 7.36 13.87
N TRP A 49 9.50 8.28 13.59
CA TRP A 49 10.77 8.00 12.94
C TRP A 49 11.94 8.51 13.77
N LEU A 50 12.89 7.63 14.08
CA LEU A 50 14.06 7.90 14.90
C LEU A 50 15.34 7.65 14.11
N LEU A 51 15.91 8.72 13.56
CA LEU A 51 17.10 8.70 12.72
C LEU A 51 18.37 9.06 13.49
N ASN A 52 19.38 8.19 13.43
CA ASN A 52 20.76 8.59 13.70
C ASN A 52 21.47 8.94 12.39
N LYS A 53 21.52 10.24 12.09
CA LYS A 53 22.15 10.77 10.87
C LYS A 53 23.62 10.40 10.72
N LYS A 54 24.38 10.24 11.82
CA LYS A 54 25.82 9.93 11.76
C LYS A 54 26.08 8.47 11.43
N LEU A 55 25.22 7.57 11.91
CA LEU A 55 25.35 6.13 11.73
C LEU A 55 24.63 5.62 10.48
N GLY A 56 23.79 6.43 9.84
CA GLY A 56 23.05 6.02 8.65
C GLY A 56 21.95 5.02 8.94
N VAL A 57 21.39 5.05 10.15
CA VAL A 57 20.35 4.10 10.59
C VAL A 57 19.14 4.87 11.08
N GLU A 58 17.97 4.46 10.62
CA GLU A 58 16.68 5.00 11.05
C GLU A 58 15.72 3.88 11.44
N LEU A 59 15.02 4.10 12.55
CA LEU A 59 14.02 3.18 13.07
C LEU A 59 12.64 3.80 12.85
N GLY A 60 11.76 3.06 12.18
CA GLY A 60 10.35 3.41 12.03
C GLY A 60 9.51 2.64 13.04
N PHE A 61 8.68 3.36 13.77
CA PHE A 61 7.74 2.83 14.73
C PHE A 61 6.31 3.13 14.31
N GLU A 62 5.39 2.25 14.67
CA GLU A 62 3.97 2.39 14.36
C GLU A 62 3.13 1.94 15.55
N ALA A 63 2.05 2.68 15.83
CA ALA A 63 1.07 2.31 16.84
C ALA A 63 0.49 0.92 16.52
N ARG A 64 0.42 0.05 17.54
CA ARG A 64 -0.07 -1.32 17.37
C ARG A 64 -1.49 -1.34 16.81
N ALA A 65 -2.41 -0.55 17.33
CA ALA A 65 -3.79 -0.49 16.86
C ALA A 65 -3.86 -0.09 15.38
N HIS A 66 -3.11 0.94 14.96
CA HIS A 66 -3.03 1.36 13.55
C HIS A 66 -2.52 0.23 12.65
N LEU A 67 -1.43 -0.45 13.03
CA LEU A 67 -0.89 -1.60 12.28
C LEU A 67 -1.93 -2.74 12.13
N LEU A 68 -2.84 -2.88 13.09
CA LEU A 68 -3.89 -3.91 13.11
C LEU A 68 -5.21 -3.43 12.47
N GLY A 69 -5.27 -2.21 11.93
CA GLY A 69 -6.52 -1.63 11.41
C GLY A 69 -7.57 -1.37 12.50
N GLN A 70 -7.13 -1.09 13.73
CA GLN A 70 -7.97 -0.82 14.90
C GLN A 70 -7.91 0.67 15.25
N GLU A 71 -8.98 1.16 15.87
CA GLU A 71 -9.02 2.52 16.42
C GLU A 71 -8.06 2.65 17.62
N ILE A 72 -7.39 3.79 17.72
CA ILE A 72 -6.50 4.10 18.86
C ILE A 72 -7.34 4.77 19.96
N GLU A 73 -7.73 4.00 20.98
CA GLU A 73 -8.57 4.51 22.07
C GLU A 73 -7.80 5.40 23.07
N ASP A 74 -6.54 5.07 23.36
CA ASP A 74 -5.67 5.85 24.26
C ASP A 74 -4.30 6.12 23.60
N PRO A 75 -4.20 7.16 22.76
CA PRO A 75 -2.98 7.46 22.02
C PRO A 75 -1.73 7.66 22.88
N LYS A 76 -1.89 8.12 24.13
CA LYS A 76 -0.75 8.41 25.02
C LYS A 76 -0.10 7.15 25.56
N ASN A 77 -0.86 6.06 25.68
CA ASN A 77 -0.38 4.78 26.19
C ASN A 77 -0.36 3.69 25.11
N GLU A 78 -0.66 4.03 23.86
CA GLU A 78 -0.69 3.09 22.75
C GLU A 78 0.72 2.53 22.48
N PRO A 79 0.91 1.19 22.48
CA PRO A 79 2.21 0.61 22.22
C PRO A 79 2.74 0.93 20.82
N MET A 80 3.94 1.51 20.76
CA MET A 80 4.66 1.75 19.51
C MET A 80 5.52 0.52 19.18
N LEU A 81 5.29 -0.13 18.04
CA LEU A 81 6.03 -1.30 17.59
C LEU A 81 7.13 -0.89 16.61
N LEU A 82 8.31 -1.49 16.71
CA LEU A 82 9.36 -1.32 15.71
C LEU A 82 8.93 -2.01 14.42
N THR A 83 8.51 -1.26 13.40
CA THR A 83 7.98 -1.82 12.15
C THR A 83 8.95 -1.67 10.98
N GLN A 84 9.93 -0.77 11.06
CA GLN A 84 10.86 -0.55 9.94
C GLN A 84 12.27 -0.23 10.42
N ILE A 85 13.27 -0.68 9.66
CA ILE A 85 14.68 -0.30 9.85
C ILE A 85 15.26 0.08 8.50
N TYR A 86 15.83 1.28 8.40
CA TYR A 86 16.53 1.76 7.21
C TYR A 86 18.03 1.81 7.46
N PHE A 87 18.78 1.33 6.47
CA PHE A 87 20.23 1.44 6.38
C PHE A 87 20.57 2.30 5.17
N TYR A 88 20.97 3.55 5.41
CA TYR A 88 21.33 4.50 4.36
C TYR A 88 22.78 4.27 3.94
N CYS A 89 23.00 3.95 2.67
CA CYS A 89 24.33 3.80 2.08
C CYS A 89 24.76 5.08 1.34
N GLU A 90 23.81 5.80 0.76
CA GLU A 90 24.03 7.07 0.06
C GLU A 90 22.77 7.94 0.14
N ARG A 91 22.84 9.05 0.90
CA ARG A 91 21.77 10.05 1.04
C ARG A 91 22.39 11.41 1.39
N TYR A 92 21.89 12.47 0.76
CA TYR A 92 22.49 13.82 0.79
C TYR A 92 22.71 14.40 2.21
N ASP A 93 21.90 14.04 3.20
CA ASP A 93 21.94 14.59 4.55
C ASP A 93 22.20 13.56 5.67
N VAL A 94 22.59 12.34 5.30
CA VAL A 94 22.78 11.20 6.22
C VAL A 94 24.11 10.51 5.93
N GLY A 95 24.92 10.31 6.96
CA GLY A 95 26.18 9.59 6.87
C GLY A 95 25.95 8.13 6.48
N PRO A 96 26.84 7.53 5.66
CA PRO A 96 26.65 6.17 5.17
C PRO A 96 26.83 5.14 6.28
N TYR A 97 25.90 4.19 6.36
CA TYR A 97 26.01 3.04 7.23
C TYR A 97 27.21 2.16 6.82
N GLN A 98 28.08 1.86 7.80
CA GLN A 98 29.36 1.16 7.58
C GLN A 98 29.35 -0.30 8.03
N GLY A 99 28.20 -0.81 8.51
CA GLY A 99 28.09 -2.22 8.92
C GLY A 99 27.63 -3.14 7.80
N SER A 100 27.43 -4.41 8.14
CA SER A 100 26.88 -5.41 7.22
C SER A 100 25.44 -5.05 6.87
N LEU A 101 25.02 -5.17 5.61
CA LEU A 101 23.60 -5.05 5.26
C LEU A 101 22.88 -6.40 5.42
N PRO A 102 21.57 -6.40 5.69
CA PRO A 102 20.77 -7.62 5.73
C PRO A 102 20.87 -8.44 4.44
N ALA A 103 20.62 -9.75 4.56
CA ALA A 103 20.63 -10.71 3.45
C ALA A 103 21.97 -10.80 2.67
N GLY A 104 23.09 -10.41 3.28
CA GLY A 104 24.42 -10.50 2.66
C GLY A 104 24.67 -9.48 1.55
N LEU A 105 23.87 -8.41 1.51
CA LEU A 105 24.07 -7.26 0.65
C LEU A 105 25.30 -6.45 1.09
N VAL A 106 25.86 -5.68 0.17
CA VAL A 106 26.89 -4.68 0.45
C VAL A 106 26.57 -3.38 -0.27
N ALA A 107 27.00 -2.24 0.30
CA ALA A 107 26.67 -0.91 -0.24
C ALA A 107 27.08 -0.72 -1.71
N SER A 108 28.17 -1.36 -2.14
CA SER A 108 28.68 -1.32 -3.51
C SER A 108 27.97 -2.26 -4.48
N ASP A 109 26.95 -3.01 -4.06
CA ASP A 109 26.20 -3.87 -4.96
C ASP A 109 25.43 -3.01 -5.97
N SER A 110 25.62 -3.31 -7.26
CA SER A 110 24.73 -2.82 -8.31
C SER A 110 23.34 -3.45 -8.19
N ARG A 111 22.37 -2.93 -8.92
CA ARG A 111 21.03 -3.53 -9.03
C ARG A 111 21.08 -4.99 -9.49
N ILE A 112 21.97 -5.31 -10.43
CA ILE A 112 22.16 -6.68 -10.92
C ILE A 112 22.76 -7.55 -9.80
N SER A 113 23.82 -7.08 -9.15
CA SER A 113 24.49 -7.82 -8.06
C SER A 113 23.57 -8.08 -6.86
N ALA A 114 22.74 -7.10 -6.49
CA ALA A 114 21.74 -7.27 -5.43
C ALA A 114 20.70 -8.35 -5.79
N ARG A 115 20.24 -8.39 -7.05
CA ARG A 115 19.33 -9.43 -7.54
C ARG A 115 19.99 -10.82 -7.53
N ASP A 116 21.25 -10.92 -7.95
CA ASP A 116 21.99 -12.19 -7.93
C ASP A 116 22.13 -12.74 -6.50
N ARG A 117 22.40 -11.87 -5.51
CA ARG A 117 22.45 -12.25 -4.09
C ARG A 117 21.10 -12.73 -3.55
N LEU A 118 20.01 -12.16 -4.05
CA LEU A 118 18.64 -12.47 -3.63
C LEU A 118 17.92 -13.46 -4.55
N ALA A 119 18.64 -14.15 -5.42
CA ALA A 119 18.06 -15.08 -6.40
C ALA A 119 17.19 -16.19 -5.76
N ALA A 120 17.49 -16.58 -4.52
CA ALA A 120 16.68 -17.53 -3.75
C ALA A 120 15.24 -17.04 -3.46
N TYR A 121 14.99 -15.74 -3.54
CA TYR A 121 13.70 -15.09 -3.26
C TYR A 121 13.06 -14.50 -4.52
N GLU A 122 13.57 -14.82 -5.71
CA GLU A 122 13.16 -14.21 -6.98
C GLU A 122 11.67 -14.33 -7.28
N SER A 123 11.01 -15.41 -6.83
CA SER A 123 9.57 -15.61 -6.98
C SER A 123 8.71 -14.56 -6.26
N THR A 124 9.29 -13.81 -5.32
CA THR A 124 8.63 -12.76 -4.56
C THR A 124 9.06 -11.36 -5.00
N ARG A 125 9.99 -11.25 -5.96
CA ARG A 125 10.56 -9.98 -6.39
C ARG A 125 9.49 -9.13 -7.06
N ARG A 126 9.38 -7.89 -6.60
CA ARG A 126 8.59 -6.83 -7.24
C ARG A 126 9.50 -5.67 -7.60
N SER A 127 9.48 -5.28 -8.88
CA SER A 127 10.45 -4.34 -9.44
C SER A 127 9.81 -3.18 -10.17
N TYR A 128 10.43 -2.01 -9.99
CA TYR A 128 10.20 -0.78 -10.76
C TYR A 128 11.41 0.16 -10.65
N THR A 129 11.28 1.31 -9.97
CA THR A 129 12.40 2.21 -9.63
C THR A 129 13.27 1.66 -8.50
N ARG A 130 12.67 0.83 -7.64
CA ARG A 130 13.31 0.07 -6.57
C ARG A 130 13.11 -1.43 -6.81
N ASP A 131 13.73 -2.26 -5.99
CA ASP A 131 13.41 -3.69 -5.94
C ASP A 131 12.98 -4.10 -4.53
N THR A 132 11.93 -4.93 -4.46
CA THR A 132 11.33 -5.40 -3.21
C THR A 132 11.25 -6.92 -3.23
N TRP A 133 11.55 -7.56 -2.10
CA TRP A 133 11.44 -9.01 -1.89
C TRP A 133 10.71 -9.32 -0.60
N GLU A 134 10.00 -10.45 -0.58
CA GLU A 134 9.44 -11.02 0.64
C GLU A 134 10.43 -12.05 1.21
N LEU A 135 11.08 -11.72 2.33
CA LEU A 135 11.92 -12.66 3.07
C LEU A 135 11.10 -13.32 4.19
N PRO A 136 11.56 -14.46 4.76
CA PRO A 136 10.79 -15.19 5.77
C PRO A 136 10.40 -14.39 7.01
N GLN A 137 11.18 -13.36 7.38
CA GLN A 137 10.95 -12.57 8.59
C GLN A 137 10.42 -11.15 8.32
N PHE A 138 10.74 -10.57 7.16
CA PHE A 138 10.45 -9.17 6.85
C PHE A 138 10.41 -8.96 5.33
N GLN A 139 9.85 -7.83 4.90
CA GLN A 139 9.95 -7.36 3.53
C GLN A 139 11.22 -6.53 3.36
N LEU A 140 12.01 -6.84 2.34
CA LEU A 140 13.25 -6.14 2.03
C LEU A 140 13.03 -5.23 0.82
N ILE A 141 13.36 -3.95 0.94
CA ILE A 141 13.28 -2.96 -0.15
C ILE A 141 14.66 -2.37 -0.36
N ILE A 142 15.12 -2.33 -1.61
CA ILE A 142 16.40 -1.75 -1.99
C ILE A 142 16.15 -0.56 -2.90
N GLY A 143 16.55 0.62 -2.43
CA GLY A 143 16.69 1.80 -3.27
C GLY A 143 18.10 1.91 -3.80
N TYR A 144 18.25 2.21 -5.09
CA TYR A 144 19.54 2.32 -5.75
C TYR A 144 19.93 3.78 -6.00
N ALA A 145 21.23 4.07 -5.95
CA ALA A 145 21.79 5.35 -6.31
C ALA A 145 22.51 5.27 -7.66
N ASN A 146 22.86 6.43 -8.24
CA ASN A 146 23.69 6.56 -9.44
C ASN A 146 23.22 5.69 -10.62
N GLY A 147 21.90 5.63 -10.85
CA GLY A 147 21.30 4.85 -11.93
C GLY A 147 21.38 3.34 -11.76
N GLY A 148 21.60 2.83 -10.53
CA GLY A 148 21.64 1.40 -10.26
C GLY A 148 23.03 0.82 -10.06
N THR A 149 24.08 1.63 -10.01
CA THR A 149 25.46 1.13 -9.84
C THR A 149 25.80 0.76 -8.40
N ASN A 150 25.07 1.30 -7.43
CA ASN A 150 25.25 1.00 -6.01
C ASN A 150 23.92 1.10 -5.25
N ILE A 151 23.89 0.56 -4.04
CA ILE A 151 22.75 0.69 -3.13
C ILE A 151 22.76 2.10 -2.53
N GLY A 152 21.61 2.77 -2.58
CA GLY A 152 21.36 4.04 -1.88
C GLY A 152 20.81 3.80 -0.48
N PHE A 153 19.85 2.88 -0.33
CA PHE A 153 19.37 2.44 0.99
C PHE A 153 18.82 1.02 0.95
N VAL A 154 18.81 0.38 2.12
CA VAL A 154 18.07 -0.85 2.38
C VAL A 154 17.02 -0.58 3.46
N SER A 155 15.77 -0.91 3.19
CA SER A 155 14.69 -0.88 4.17
C SER A 155 14.24 -2.31 4.49
N CYS A 156 14.14 -2.63 5.77
CA CYS A 156 13.56 -3.87 6.27
C CYS A 156 12.27 -3.53 6.99
N GLN A 157 11.14 -3.99 6.45
CA GLN A 157 9.82 -3.68 6.97
C GLN A 157 9.17 -4.94 7.55
N LEU A 158 8.55 -4.80 8.71
CA LEU A 158 7.62 -5.79 9.23
C LEU A 158 6.53 -6.02 8.20
N ARG A 159 6.23 -7.29 7.93
CA ARG A 159 5.10 -7.62 7.07
C ARG A 159 3.82 -7.35 7.87
N PRO A 160 2.93 -6.46 7.40
CA PRO A 160 1.67 -6.27 8.08
C PRO A 160 0.90 -7.60 8.07
N PRO A 161 0.03 -7.84 9.06
CA PRO A 161 -0.84 -9.02 9.03
C PRO A 161 -1.65 -9.05 7.71
N PRO A 162 -2.11 -10.21 7.23
CA PRO A 162 -3.08 -10.21 6.15
C PRO A 162 -4.43 -9.71 6.68
N MET A 163 -5.12 -8.85 5.91
CA MET A 163 -6.51 -8.43 6.18
C MET A 163 -7.42 -8.93 5.05
N PRO A 164 -7.69 -10.24 4.98
CA PRO A 164 -8.56 -10.81 3.95
C PRO A 164 -10.01 -10.39 4.19
N ALA A 165 -10.79 -10.38 3.11
CA ALA A 165 -12.25 -10.32 3.21
C ALA A 165 -12.80 -11.49 4.04
N ASP A 166 -13.95 -11.28 4.69
CA ASP A 166 -14.69 -12.37 5.33
C ASP A 166 -15.05 -13.42 4.27
N TYR A 167 -14.88 -14.70 4.61
CA TYR A 167 -15.13 -15.81 3.68
C TYR A 167 -16.59 -15.83 3.21
N ASP A 168 -17.53 -15.55 4.11
CA ASP A 168 -18.96 -15.55 3.79
C ASP A 168 -19.29 -14.40 2.84
N ASP A 169 -18.71 -13.21 3.06
CA ASP A 169 -18.90 -12.06 2.16
C ASP A 169 -18.22 -12.28 0.80
N ALA A 170 -17.03 -12.89 0.79
CA ALA A 170 -16.31 -13.22 -0.43
C ALA A 170 -17.06 -14.24 -1.32
N ALA A 171 -17.92 -15.08 -0.74
CA ALA A 171 -18.77 -15.99 -1.51
C ALA A 171 -19.93 -15.27 -2.22
N LEU A 172 -20.28 -14.05 -1.79
CA LEU A 172 -21.43 -13.28 -2.28
C LEU A 172 -21.06 -12.25 -3.34
N ILE A 173 -19.77 -12.01 -3.58
CA ILE A 173 -19.34 -10.97 -4.51
C ILE A 173 -19.66 -11.33 -5.98
N PRO A 174 -20.19 -10.39 -6.76
CA PRO A 174 -20.30 -10.57 -8.21
C PRO A 174 -18.91 -10.67 -8.86
N SER A 175 -18.82 -11.42 -9.96
CA SER A 175 -17.58 -11.49 -10.72
C SER A 175 -17.18 -10.12 -11.28
N THR A 176 -15.88 -9.84 -11.39
CA THR A 176 -15.36 -8.59 -11.95
C THR A 176 -15.93 -8.28 -13.34
N PRO A 177 -16.06 -9.24 -14.28
CA PRO A 177 -16.73 -8.98 -15.56
C PRO A 177 -18.20 -8.53 -15.41
N ASN A 178 -18.95 -9.12 -14.46
CA ASN A 178 -20.34 -8.71 -14.20
C ASN A 178 -20.41 -7.29 -13.62
N ILE A 179 -19.50 -6.95 -12.71
CA ILE A 179 -19.38 -5.61 -12.13
C ILE A 179 -19.06 -4.60 -13.23
N MET A 180 -18.10 -4.89 -14.10
CA MET A 180 -17.74 -4.02 -15.23
C MET A 180 -18.90 -3.84 -16.22
N ALA A 181 -19.65 -4.91 -16.50
CA ALA A 181 -20.85 -4.84 -17.34
C ALA A 181 -22.01 -4.02 -16.73
N ALA A 182 -21.92 -3.69 -15.43
CA ALA A 182 -22.87 -2.82 -14.75
C ALA A 182 -22.50 -1.32 -14.86
N LEU A 183 -21.29 -0.98 -15.33
CA LEU A 183 -20.89 0.41 -15.55
C LEU A 183 -21.87 1.12 -16.50
N GLY A 184 -22.26 2.34 -16.14
CA GLY A 184 -23.23 3.16 -16.86
C GLY A 184 -24.70 2.78 -16.62
N LYS A 185 -25.00 1.67 -15.94
CA LYS A 185 -26.39 1.31 -15.59
C LYS A 185 -26.89 2.21 -14.47
N LYS A 186 -28.17 2.56 -14.54
CA LYS A 186 -28.86 3.35 -13.52
C LYS A 186 -28.94 2.57 -12.20
N LEU A 187 -28.90 3.26 -11.07
CA LEU A 187 -29.13 2.66 -9.75
C LEU A 187 -30.52 2.00 -9.66
N SER A 188 -31.49 2.53 -10.40
CA SER A 188 -32.84 1.94 -10.51
C SER A 188 -32.92 0.70 -11.41
N ASP A 189 -31.84 0.32 -12.11
CA ASP A 189 -31.80 -0.88 -12.96
C ASP A 189 -32.02 -2.15 -12.09
N PRO A 190 -33.06 -2.96 -12.37
CA PRO A 190 -33.34 -4.14 -11.57
C PRO A 190 -32.21 -5.17 -11.56
N GLY A 191 -31.45 -5.27 -12.66
CA GLY A 191 -30.33 -6.20 -12.77
C GLY A 191 -29.16 -5.80 -11.89
N LEU A 192 -28.83 -4.50 -11.85
CA LEU A 192 -27.82 -3.96 -10.94
C LEU A 192 -28.21 -4.18 -9.48
N ARG A 193 -29.46 -3.86 -9.11
CA ARG A 193 -29.94 -4.02 -7.73
C ARG A 193 -29.95 -5.48 -7.30
N LEU A 194 -30.36 -6.40 -8.18
CA LEU A 194 -30.32 -7.83 -7.90
C LEU A 194 -28.89 -8.34 -7.73
N MET A 195 -27.96 -7.88 -8.58
CA MET A 195 -26.55 -8.26 -8.52
C MET A 195 -25.91 -7.92 -7.17
N PHE A 196 -26.19 -6.73 -6.64
CA PHE A 196 -25.62 -6.26 -5.36
C PHE A 196 -26.55 -6.44 -4.16
N SER A 197 -27.71 -7.09 -4.34
CA SER A 197 -28.64 -7.39 -3.25
C SER A 197 -28.00 -8.24 -2.14
N PRO A 198 -27.15 -9.25 -2.42
CA PRO A 198 -26.46 -10.02 -1.38
C PRO A 198 -25.58 -9.15 -0.48
N LEU A 199 -24.97 -8.10 -1.05
CA LEU A 199 -24.15 -7.12 -0.32
C LEU A 199 -24.99 -6.03 0.34
N ARG A 200 -26.32 -6.11 0.27
CA ARG A 200 -27.25 -5.13 0.84
C ARG A 200 -26.94 -3.70 0.38
N LEU A 201 -26.71 -3.50 -0.92
CA LEU A 201 -26.32 -2.20 -1.50
C LEU A 201 -27.08 -1.01 -0.92
N GLU A 202 -28.41 -1.08 -0.88
CA GLU A 202 -29.27 0.01 -0.40
C GLU A 202 -28.99 0.45 1.05
N GLN A 203 -28.51 -0.46 1.90
CA GLN A 203 -28.18 -0.17 3.31
C GLN A 203 -26.79 0.46 3.46
N ASN A 204 -25.92 0.29 2.45
CA ASN A 204 -24.54 0.77 2.43
C ASN A 204 -24.36 1.97 1.49
N LEU A 205 -25.45 2.53 0.95
CA LEU A 205 -25.42 3.74 0.15
C LEU A 205 -25.36 4.97 1.06
N GLU A 206 -24.31 5.75 0.87
CA GLU A 206 -24.08 7.01 1.56
C GLU A 206 -24.05 8.18 0.57
N ALA A 207 -24.39 9.38 1.05
CA ALA A 207 -24.25 10.59 0.25
C ALA A 207 -22.77 10.89 0.03
N ASP A 208 -22.43 11.28 -1.19
CA ASP A 208 -21.06 11.58 -1.62
C ASP A 208 -21.09 12.79 -2.56
N ASP A 209 -19.95 13.46 -2.74
CA ASP A 209 -19.91 14.65 -3.60
C ASP A 209 -20.32 14.28 -5.04
N GLY A 210 -21.40 14.91 -5.51
CA GLY A 210 -21.99 14.65 -6.82
C GLY A 210 -22.83 13.37 -6.96
N GLY A 211 -23.15 12.65 -5.88
CA GLY A 211 -24.06 11.50 -5.95
C GLY A 211 -24.12 10.62 -4.71
N LEU A 212 -23.99 9.30 -4.89
CA LEU A 212 -23.97 8.30 -3.82
C LEU A 212 -22.75 7.38 -3.96
N VAL A 213 -22.32 6.81 -2.84
CA VAL A 213 -21.28 5.77 -2.80
C VAL A 213 -21.78 4.57 -2.01
N GLY A 214 -21.62 3.37 -2.57
CA GLY A 214 -21.75 2.12 -1.84
C GLY A 214 -20.38 1.73 -1.28
N ARG A 215 -20.21 1.79 0.04
CA ARG A 215 -18.93 1.48 0.69
C ARG A 215 -18.91 0.05 1.23
N PHE A 216 -17.96 -0.73 0.74
CA PHE A 216 -17.70 -2.10 1.21
C PHE A 216 -16.19 -2.30 1.49
N ASP A 217 -15.46 -1.23 1.80
CA ASP A 217 -14.03 -1.24 2.14
C ASP A 217 -13.72 -2.20 3.28
N LYS A 218 -14.40 -2.06 4.43
CA LYS A 218 -14.08 -2.81 5.65
C LYS A 218 -14.07 -4.33 5.47
N HIS A 219 -14.94 -4.86 4.62
CA HIS A 219 -15.13 -6.31 4.45
C HIS A 219 -14.73 -6.84 3.08
N LEU A 220 -14.70 -6.00 2.04
CA LEU A 220 -14.51 -6.42 0.66
C LEU A 220 -13.55 -5.55 -0.15
N GLY A 221 -13.02 -4.44 0.38
CA GLY A 221 -12.15 -3.56 -0.41
C GLY A 221 -12.81 -3.03 -1.70
N LEU A 222 -14.10 -2.71 -1.67
CA LEU A 222 -14.87 -2.34 -2.87
C LEU A 222 -15.68 -1.07 -2.65
N PHE A 223 -15.54 -0.08 -3.53
CA PHE A 223 -16.47 1.06 -3.63
C PHE A 223 -17.22 1.08 -4.95
N LEU A 224 -18.51 1.44 -4.88
CA LEU A 224 -19.38 1.67 -6.03
C LEU A 224 -19.84 3.13 -6.05
N HIS A 225 -19.36 3.95 -6.97
CA HIS A 225 -19.80 5.34 -7.06
C HIS A 225 -20.91 5.51 -8.08
N PHE A 226 -22.01 6.09 -7.62
CA PHE A 226 -23.14 6.46 -8.42
C PHE A 226 -23.15 7.98 -8.60
N ARG A 227 -23.23 8.44 -9.85
CA ARG A 227 -23.22 9.87 -10.19
C ARG A 227 -24.33 10.17 -11.19
N TYR A 228 -24.74 11.43 -11.23
CA TYR A 228 -25.66 11.90 -12.26
C TYR A 228 -24.94 11.90 -13.62
N MET A 229 -25.51 11.22 -14.60
CA MET A 229 -25.03 11.31 -15.99
C MET A 229 -25.41 12.68 -16.57
N GLU A 230 -24.61 13.19 -17.50
CA GLU A 230 -24.82 14.51 -18.11
C GLU A 230 -26.26 14.65 -18.68
N GLY A 231 -26.99 15.68 -18.21
CA GLY A 231 -28.39 15.94 -18.59
C GLY A 231 -29.43 14.98 -17.98
N GLY A 232 -29.02 14.01 -17.16
CA GLY A 232 -29.89 13.04 -16.50
C GLY A 232 -30.31 13.44 -15.09
N ARG A 233 -31.43 12.86 -14.64
CA ARG A 233 -31.88 12.92 -13.23
C ARG A 233 -31.62 11.64 -12.45
N ASP A 234 -31.17 10.60 -13.15
CA ASP A 234 -30.92 9.29 -12.56
C ASP A 234 -29.44 9.13 -12.24
N LEU A 235 -29.16 8.59 -11.07
CA LEU A 235 -27.82 8.15 -10.69
C LEU A 235 -27.47 6.87 -11.45
N ALA A 236 -26.26 6.79 -12.01
CA ALA A 236 -25.73 5.62 -12.67
C ALA A 236 -24.40 5.20 -12.04
N LEU A 237 -24.08 3.91 -12.07
CA LEU A 237 -22.79 3.39 -11.61
C LEU A 237 -21.70 3.90 -12.55
N THR A 238 -20.90 4.85 -12.09
CA THR A 238 -19.88 5.52 -12.90
C THR A 238 -18.48 5.02 -12.62
N HIS A 239 -18.21 4.63 -11.37
CA HIS A 239 -16.90 4.13 -10.95
C HIS A 239 -17.03 2.92 -10.05
N VAL A 240 -16.06 2.03 -10.17
CA VAL A 240 -15.82 0.95 -9.23
C VAL A 240 -14.35 0.97 -8.84
N LEU A 241 -14.09 0.98 -7.53
CA LEU A 241 -12.74 0.97 -6.97
C LEU A 241 -12.53 -0.35 -6.23
N PHE A 242 -11.44 -1.04 -6.55
CA PHE A 242 -10.97 -2.26 -5.91
C PHE A 242 -9.70 -1.92 -5.12
N TYR A 243 -9.69 -2.23 -3.83
CA TYR A 243 -8.61 -1.90 -2.91
C TYR A 243 -7.82 -3.14 -2.48
N ARG A 244 -6.52 -2.93 -2.29
CA ARG A 244 -5.65 -3.85 -1.55
C ARG A 244 -5.98 -3.77 -0.05
N GLU A 245 -5.59 -4.78 0.73
CA GLU A 245 -5.62 -4.69 2.19
C GLU A 245 -4.92 -3.42 2.71
N TYR A 246 -5.47 -2.83 3.78
CA TYR A 246 -5.05 -1.60 4.46
C TYR A 246 -5.23 -0.30 3.66
N GLU A 247 -5.45 -0.40 2.36
CA GLU A 247 -5.87 0.75 1.57
C GLU A 247 -7.34 1.07 1.91
N ALA A 248 -7.63 2.36 2.15
CA ALA A 248 -8.92 2.82 2.67
C ALA A 248 -9.36 2.13 3.98
N ASP A 249 -8.40 1.75 4.84
CA ASP A 249 -8.64 1.07 6.12
C ASP A 249 -9.47 -0.23 5.99
N GLY A 250 -9.37 -0.87 4.82
CA GLY A 250 -10.27 -1.93 4.38
C GLY A 250 -9.60 -3.25 4.03
N ALA A 251 -10.42 -4.29 3.94
CA ALA A 251 -9.99 -5.61 3.51
C ALA A 251 -9.56 -5.60 2.04
N ARG A 252 -8.75 -6.59 1.64
CA ARG A 252 -8.42 -6.79 0.22
C ARG A 252 -9.65 -7.23 -0.57
N TRP A 253 -9.84 -6.67 -1.77
CA TRP A 253 -10.81 -7.20 -2.73
C TRP A 253 -10.54 -8.69 -3.04
N PRO A 254 -11.51 -9.59 -2.75
CA PRO A 254 -11.28 -11.03 -2.88
C PRO A 254 -11.45 -11.55 -4.30
N GLY A 255 -12.02 -10.76 -5.21
CA GLY A 255 -12.23 -11.15 -6.60
C GLY A 255 -11.01 -10.92 -7.50
N THR A 256 -11.17 -11.25 -8.78
CA THR A 256 -10.16 -10.93 -9.80
C THR A 256 -10.09 -9.42 -10.05
N LEU A 257 -8.96 -8.91 -10.55
CA LEU A 257 -8.90 -7.55 -11.07
C LEU A 257 -9.08 -7.54 -12.59
N PRO A 258 -9.51 -6.41 -13.19
CA PRO A 258 -9.55 -6.24 -14.64
C PRO A 258 -8.21 -6.60 -15.31
N ASN A 259 -8.26 -7.03 -16.57
CA ASN A 259 -7.07 -7.31 -17.39
C ASN A 259 -6.10 -8.36 -16.79
N GLY A 260 -6.59 -9.23 -15.90
CA GLY A 260 -5.75 -10.26 -15.25
C GLY A 260 -4.70 -9.67 -14.30
N LEU A 261 -4.92 -8.43 -13.82
CA LEU A 261 -4.07 -7.81 -12.81
C LEU A 261 -4.18 -8.55 -11.47
N HIS A 262 -3.14 -8.44 -10.66
CA HIS A 262 -3.13 -8.88 -9.27
C HIS A 262 -2.54 -7.77 -8.40
N PHE A 263 -3.01 -7.64 -7.15
CA PHE A 263 -2.48 -6.61 -6.25
C PHE A 263 -0.97 -6.73 -6.00
N ASP A 264 -0.41 -7.92 -6.18
CA ASP A 264 1.01 -8.20 -6.02
C ASP A 264 1.82 -7.99 -7.32
N ASP A 265 1.17 -7.60 -8.42
CA ASP A 265 1.88 -7.18 -9.63
C ASP A 265 2.68 -5.91 -9.35
N SER A 266 3.95 -5.89 -9.78
CA SER A 266 4.74 -4.66 -9.79
C SER A 266 4.39 -3.77 -10.98
N PRO A 267 4.75 -2.48 -10.97
CA PRO A 267 4.54 -1.61 -12.12
C PRO A 267 5.10 -2.20 -13.43
N GLU A 268 6.30 -2.81 -13.40
CA GLU A 268 6.86 -3.54 -14.55
C GLU A 268 5.92 -4.65 -15.07
N VAL A 269 5.28 -5.39 -14.17
CA VAL A 269 4.32 -6.45 -14.54
C VAL A 269 3.02 -5.85 -15.08
N VAL A 270 2.52 -4.75 -14.50
CA VAL A 270 1.33 -4.04 -14.97
C VAL A 270 1.52 -3.56 -16.41
N PHE A 271 2.60 -2.84 -16.69
CA PHE A 271 2.92 -2.31 -18.02
C PHE A 271 3.17 -3.43 -19.06
N ARG A 272 3.58 -4.62 -18.61
CA ARG A 272 3.69 -5.80 -19.48
C ARG A 272 2.33 -6.44 -19.77
N LYS A 273 1.44 -6.52 -18.78
CA LYS A 273 0.08 -7.08 -18.94
C LYS A 273 -0.83 -6.18 -19.78
N ILE A 274 -0.63 -4.87 -19.71
CA ILE A 274 -1.35 -3.87 -20.49
C ILE A 274 -0.35 -3.20 -21.43
N PRO A 275 -0.08 -3.77 -22.62
CA PRO A 275 0.97 -3.30 -23.51
C PRO A 275 0.66 -1.95 -24.19
N ALA A 276 -0.59 -1.48 -24.08
CA ALA A 276 -0.96 -0.15 -24.56
C ALA A 276 -0.33 0.92 -23.65
N GLU A 277 0.16 2.00 -24.25
CA GLU A 277 0.70 3.14 -23.50
C GLU A 277 -0.43 3.82 -22.70
N PRO A 278 -0.20 4.15 -21.41
CA PRO A 278 -1.19 4.87 -20.63
C PRO A 278 -1.40 6.30 -21.18
N ILE A 279 -2.64 6.76 -21.17
CA ILE A 279 -2.99 8.15 -21.56
C ILE A 279 -2.57 9.17 -20.51
N LYS A 280 -2.33 8.73 -19.27
CA LYS A 280 -1.74 9.50 -18.17
C LYS A 280 -0.85 8.57 -17.36
N HIS A 281 0.36 9.01 -17.06
CA HIS A 281 1.27 8.30 -16.18
C HIS A 281 2.08 9.33 -15.40
N TYR A 282 2.09 9.18 -14.09
CA TYR A 282 2.85 10.03 -13.19
C TYR A 282 3.35 9.23 -12.00
N ASP A 283 4.61 9.47 -11.63
CA ASP A 283 5.24 8.86 -10.46
C ASP A 283 5.63 9.94 -9.46
N GLU A 284 5.24 9.71 -8.21
CA GLU A 284 5.73 10.42 -7.03
C GLU A 284 6.76 9.57 -6.28
N GLU A 285 7.26 10.10 -5.16
CA GLU A 285 8.31 9.46 -4.38
C GLU A 285 7.92 8.06 -3.85
N PHE A 286 6.65 7.89 -3.45
CA PHE A 286 6.12 6.69 -2.79
C PHE A 286 4.93 6.04 -3.49
N THR A 287 4.27 6.76 -4.39
CA THR A 287 3.11 6.32 -5.16
C THR A 287 3.31 6.64 -6.63
N GLY A 288 2.56 5.98 -7.49
CA GLY A 288 2.45 6.34 -8.90
C GLY A 288 1.11 5.89 -9.44
N GLU A 289 0.69 6.54 -10.51
CA GLU A 289 -0.61 6.31 -11.13
C GLU A 289 -0.45 6.19 -12.65
N ALA A 290 -1.15 5.22 -13.23
CA ALA A 290 -1.30 5.10 -14.67
C ALA A 290 -2.77 4.91 -15.07
N THR A 291 -3.19 5.58 -16.15
CA THR A 291 -4.55 5.52 -16.68
C THR A 291 -4.54 5.06 -18.14
N TRP A 292 -5.41 4.11 -18.48
CA TRP A 292 -5.66 3.63 -19.83
C TRP A 292 -7.12 3.85 -20.23
N LYS A 293 -7.35 4.14 -21.52
CA LYS A 293 -8.69 4.23 -22.08
C LYS A 293 -8.96 3.06 -23.00
N PHE A 294 -9.93 2.23 -22.64
CA PHE A 294 -10.46 1.15 -23.46
C PHE A 294 -11.81 1.57 -24.08
N PRO A 295 -12.32 0.87 -25.11
CA PRO A 295 -13.62 1.18 -25.70
C PRO A 295 -14.77 1.13 -24.69
N GLU A 296 -14.74 0.18 -23.76
CA GLU A 296 -15.84 -0.09 -22.83
C GLU A 296 -15.67 0.54 -21.44
N TYR A 297 -14.45 1.01 -21.09
CA TYR A 297 -14.16 1.61 -19.78
C TYR A 297 -12.84 2.38 -19.78
N THR A 298 -12.65 3.23 -18.78
CA THR A 298 -11.33 3.77 -18.41
C THR A 298 -10.80 2.98 -17.23
N LEU A 299 -9.51 2.60 -17.25
CA LEU A 299 -8.82 1.91 -16.16
C LEU A 299 -7.79 2.86 -15.56
N GLN A 300 -7.78 2.99 -14.25
CA GLN A 300 -6.72 3.68 -13.51
C GLN A 300 -6.14 2.71 -12.48
N VAL A 301 -4.81 2.66 -12.38
CA VAL A 301 -4.07 1.84 -11.43
C VAL A 301 -3.19 2.75 -10.60
N LEU A 302 -3.44 2.76 -9.30
CA LEU A 302 -2.58 3.37 -8.29
C LEU A 302 -1.67 2.28 -7.71
N TYR A 303 -0.37 2.54 -7.66
CA TYR A 303 0.62 1.60 -7.15
C TYR A 303 1.61 2.29 -6.21
N SER A 304 2.24 1.51 -5.33
CA SER A 304 3.35 1.98 -4.51
C SER A 304 4.65 1.91 -5.30
N THR A 305 5.39 3.01 -5.38
CA THR A 305 6.79 3.02 -5.90
C THR A 305 7.81 2.63 -4.83
N MET A 306 7.36 2.47 -3.58
CA MET A 306 8.17 1.96 -2.47
C MET A 306 8.09 0.43 -2.37
N ARG A 307 6.88 -0.13 -2.35
CA ARG A 307 6.64 -1.58 -2.22
C ARG A 307 6.49 -2.30 -3.56
N ASN A 308 6.39 -1.55 -4.65
CA ASN A 308 6.22 -2.03 -6.02
C ASN A 308 5.02 -2.96 -6.16
N ASN A 309 3.85 -2.56 -5.65
CA ASN A 309 2.62 -3.33 -5.73
C ASN A 309 1.44 -2.41 -6.05
N ILE A 310 0.35 -2.97 -6.57
CA ILE A 310 -0.89 -2.21 -6.81
C ILE A 310 -1.58 -1.96 -5.46
N LEU A 311 -2.01 -0.72 -5.25
CA LEU A 311 -2.77 -0.27 -4.07
C LEU A 311 -4.27 -0.23 -4.38
N ARG A 312 -4.62 0.33 -5.54
CA ARG A 312 -6.02 0.51 -5.99
C ARG A 312 -6.14 0.31 -7.49
N VAL A 313 -7.21 -0.35 -7.91
CA VAL A 313 -7.65 -0.37 -9.31
C VAL A 313 -9.01 0.27 -9.41
N GLN A 314 -9.15 1.24 -10.32
CA GLN A 314 -10.40 1.92 -10.60
C GLN A 314 -10.82 1.68 -12.04
N VAL A 315 -12.09 1.34 -12.23
CA VAL A 315 -12.73 1.29 -13.56
C VAL A 315 -13.85 2.32 -13.63
N SER A 316 -13.87 3.09 -14.71
CA SER A 316 -14.87 4.13 -14.95
C SER A 316 -15.64 3.85 -16.24
N ALA A 317 -16.91 4.23 -16.27
CA ALA A 317 -17.70 4.20 -17.50
C ALA A 317 -17.04 5.06 -18.62
N PRO A 318 -17.20 4.73 -19.92
CA PRO A 318 -16.43 5.33 -21.03
C PRO A 318 -16.52 6.86 -21.17
N VAL A 319 -17.61 7.46 -20.67
CA VAL A 319 -17.92 8.89 -20.79
C VAL A 319 -17.53 9.66 -19.52
N VAL A 320 -17.02 8.98 -18.50
CA VAL A 320 -16.70 9.56 -17.20
C VAL A 320 -15.19 9.50 -16.97
N LEU A 321 -14.60 10.64 -16.58
CA LEU A 321 -13.20 10.70 -16.17
C LEU A 321 -13.05 10.05 -14.78
N PRO A 322 -11.96 9.33 -14.50
CA PRO A 322 -11.67 8.83 -13.16
C PRO A 322 -11.72 9.95 -12.10
N ILE A 323 -12.28 9.64 -10.94
CA ILE A 323 -12.13 10.44 -9.71
C ILE A 323 -10.64 10.52 -9.35
N ALA A 324 -10.17 11.72 -8.98
CA ALA A 324 -8.84 11.96 -8.46
C ALA A 324 -8.71 11.35 -7.05
#